data_AF-T1G714-F1
#
_entry.id   AF-T1G714-F1
#
_cell.length_a   1.000
_cell.length_b   1.000
_cell.length_c   1.000
_cell.angle_alpha   90.00
_cell.angle_beta   90.00
_cell.angle_gamma   90.00
#
_symmetry.space_group_name_H-M   'P 1'
#
loop_
_entity.id
_entity.type
_entity.pdbx_description
1 polymer ?
#
loop_
_entity_poly.entity_id
_entity_poly.type
_entity_poly.pdbx_seq_one_letter_code
_entity_poly.pdbx_strand_id
1 'polypeptide(L)'
;IGRLTVAHKSAIRVIRRIKYFVAKRKFQQARKPYDVRDVIEQYSQGHLNMMVRIKELQRRLDQTLGKPGIMVAEEKDRQKLTIIARLSRVENQVSFIIARICF
;
A
#
# COMPACT_ATOMS: atom_id res chain seq x y z
N ILE A 1 -2.06 -38.54 14.23
CA ILE A 1 -2.67 -37.22 14.55
C ILE A 1 -2.29 -36.88 16.00
N GLY A 2 -1.37 -35.93 16.18
CA GLY A 2 -0.63 -35.72 17.43
C GLY A 2 -1.51 -35.41 18.64
N ARG A 3 -1.28 -36.13 19.74
CA ARG A 3 -2.02 -35.97 21.00
C ARG A 3 -1.64 -34.62 21.62
N LEU A 4 -2.60 -33.71 21.73
CA LEU A 4 -2.36 -32.41 22.35
C LEU A 4 -1.97 -32.58 23.83
N THR A 5 -0.78 -32.13 24.20
CA THR A 5 -0.29 -32.14 25.59
C THR A 5 -1.18 -31.26 26.49
N VAL A 6 -1.12 -31.49 27.80
CA VAL A 6 -1.89 -30.73 28.79
C VAL A 6 -1.57 -29.22 28.70
N ALA A 7 -0.31 -28.87 28.46
CA ALA A 7 0.12 -27.49 28.25
C ALA A 7 -0.57 -26.84 27.04
N HIS A 8 -0.65 -27.54 25.89
CA HIS A 8 -1.36 -27.02 24.71
C HIS A 8 -2.86 -26.82 24.97
N LYS A 9 -3.50 -27.75 25.67
CA LYS A 9 -4.92 -27.61 26.04
C LYS A 9 -5.15 -26.42 26.96
N SER A 10 -4.25 -26.18 27.91
CA SER A 10 -4.31 -25.01 28.81
C SER A 10 -4.07 -23.70 28.05
N ALA A 11 -3.08 -23.65 27.17
CA ALA A 11 -2.82 -22.48 26.31
C ALA A 11 -4.05 -22.14 25.44
N ILE A 12 -4.70 -23.14 24.84
CA ILE A 12 -5.93 -22.94 24.06
C ILE A 12 -7.05 -22.34 24.92
N ARG A 13 -7.23 -22.82 26.16
CA ARG A 13 -8.23 -22.25 27.07
C ARG A 13 -7.95 -20.79 27.40
N VAL A 14 -6.69 -20.43 27.64
CA VAL A 14 -6.30 -19.04 27.90
C VAL A 14 -6.59 -18.16 26.69
N ILE A 15 -6.16 -18.58 25.49
CA ILE A 15 -6.43 -17.83 24.24
C ILE A 15 -7.93 -17.65 24.02
N ARG A 16 -8.73 -18.69 24.25
CA ARG A 16 -10.20 -18.62 24.15
C ARG A 16 -10.80 -17.63 25.15
N ARG A 17 -10.33 -17.61 26.40
CA ARG A 17 -10.80 -16.63 27.40
C ARG A 17 -10.44 -15.20 26.99
N ILE A 18 -9.23 -14.96 26.50
CA ILE A 18 -8.81 -13.64 26.00
C ILE A 18 -9.71 -13.20 24.85
N LYS A 19 -9.92 -14.07 23.84
CA LYS A 19 -10.82 -13.79 22.71
C LYS A 19 -12.25 -13.50 23.18
N TYR A 20 -12.76 -14.25 24.15
CA TYR A 20 -14.08 -14.02 24.75
C TYR A 20 -14.18 -12.65 25.43
N PHE A 21 -13.17 -12.24 26.21
CA PHE A 21 -13.18 -10.92 26.84
C PHE A 21 -13.13 -9.78 25.82
N VAL A 22 -12.35 -9.93 24.74
CA VAL A 22 -12.34 -8.96 23.63
C VAL A 22 -13.72 -8.89 22.97
N ALA A 23 -14.33 -10.04 22.67
CA ALA A 23 -15.67 -10.09 22.07
C ALA A 23 -16.74 -9.47 23.00
N LYS A 24 -16.68 -9.76 24.30
CA LYS A 24 -17.58 -9.19 25.31
C LYS A 24 -17.46 -7.67 25.37
N ARG A 25 -16.22 -7.12 25.37
CA ARG A 25 -15.99 -5.66 25.35
C ARG A 25 -16.53 -5.02 24.07
N LYS A 26 -16.26 -5.62 22.90
CA LYS A 26 -16.78 -5.13 21.62
C LYS A 26 -18.31 -5.15 21.58
N PHE A 27 -18.94 -6.22 22.08
CA PHE A 27 -20.40 -6.32 22.16
C PHE A 27 -21.00 -5.27 23.10
N GLN A 28 -20.39 -5.04 24.26
CA GLN A 28 -20.82 -4.00 25.19
C GLN A 28 -20.65 -2.59 24.60
N GLN A 29 -19.59 -2.34 23.83
CA GLN A 29 -19.38 -1.08 23.11
C GLN A 29 -20.44 -0.87 22.02
N ALA A 30 -20.71 -1.91 21.21
CA ALA A 30 -21.71 -1.85 20.14
C ALA A 30 -23.16 -1.66 20.63
N ARG A 31 -23.44 -1.98 21.90
CA ARG A 31 -24.74 -1.73 22.54
C ARG A 31 -24.93 -0.28 23.00
N LYS A 32 -23.86 0.50 23.13
CA LYS A 32 -23.97 1.92 23.49
C LYS A 32 -24.44 2.70 22.25
N PRO A 33 -25.29 3.72 22.39
CA PRO A 33 -25.60 4.60 21.27
C PRO A 33 -24.29 5.26 20.79
N TYR A 34 -24.12 5.37 19.48
CA TYR A 34 -22.95 6.01 18.88
C TYR A 34 -22.86 7.46 19.37
N ASP A 35 -21.70 7.84 19.92
CA ASP A 35 -21.39 9.23 20.20
C ASP A 35 -20.99 9.92 18.87
N VAL A 36 -21.35 11.20 18.70
CA VAL A 36 -20.85 12.03 17.58
C VAL A 36 -19.32 11.97 17.51
N ARG A 37 -18.66 11.82 18.66
CA ARG A 37 -17.23 11.57 18.75
C ARG A 37 -16.77 10.30 18.03
N ASP A 38 -17.50 9.19 18.16
CA ASP A 38 -17.17 7.92 17.49
C ASP A 38 -17.24 8.07 15.97
N VAL A 39 -18.23 8.83 15.49
CA VAL A 39 -18.41 9.13 14.06
C VAL A 39 -17.25 9.97 13.52
N ILE A 40 -16.87 11.02 14.25
CA ILE A 40 -15.73 11.88 13.88
C ILE A 40 -14.43 11.08 13.90
N GLU A 41 -14.20 10.25 14.92
CA GLU A 41 -12.99 9.46 15.04
C GLU A 41 -12.89 8.43 13.92
N GLN A 42 -13.97 7.70 13.62
CA GLN A 42 -14.04 6.75 12.52
C GLN A 42 -13.78 7.42 11.16
N TYR A 43 -14.38 8.59 10.93
CA TYR A 43 -14.13 9.35 9.71
C TYR A 43 -12.67 9.78 9.59
N SER A 44 -12.07 10.28 10.67
CA SER A 44 -10.66 10.70 10.69
C SER A 44 -9.70 9.55 10.38
N GLN A 45 -9.93 8.37 10.95
CA GLN A 45 -9.14 7.17 10.69
C GLN A 45 -9.33 6.68 9.25
N GLY A 46 -10.57 6.67 8.75
CA GLY A 46 -10.88 6.28 7.37
C GLY A 46 -10.21 7.20 6.34
N HIS A 47 -10.28 8.51 6.59
CA HIS A 47 -9.64 9.52 5.74
C HIS A 47 -8.11 9.38 5.75
N LEU A 48 -7.49 9.16 6.93
CA LEU A 48 -6.05 8.93 7.03
C LEU A 48 -5.61 7.65 6.29
N ASN A 49 -6.34 6.55 6.44
CA ASN A 49 -6.07 5.31 5.72
C ASN A 49 -6.14 5.50 4.20
N MET A 50 -7.15 6.25 3.72
CA MET A 50 -7.26 6.60 2.31
C MET A 50 -6.06 7.43 1.84
N MET A 51 -5.67 8.46 2.59
CA MET A 51 -4.54 9.32 2.25
C MET A 51 -3.22 8.55 2.16
N VAL A 52 -2.97 7.62 3.09
CA VAL A 52 -1.76 6.76 3.05
C VAL A 52 -1.74 5.89 1.80
N ARG A 53 -2.88 5.30 1.43
CA ARG A 53 -3.00 4.51 0.19
C ARG A 53 -2.76 5.37 -1.06
N ILE A 54 -3.30 6.58 -1.11
CA ILE A 54 -3.06 7.53 -2.20
C ILE A 54 -1.57 7.87 -2.30
N LYS A 55 -0.90 8.18 -1.19
CA LYS A 55 0.54 8.47 -1.17
C LYS A 55 1.39 7.29 -1.64
N GLU A 56 1.03 6.06 -1.27
CA GLU A 56 1.74 4.87 -1.74
C GLU A 56 1.55 4.65 -3.24
N LEU A 57 0.35 4.87 -3.78
CA LEU A 57 0.10 4.84 -5.22
C LEU A 57 0.90 5.91 -5.95
N GLN A 58 0.89 7.16 -5.46
CA GLN A 58 1.71 8.24 -5.98
C GLN A 58 3.19 7.88 -5.97
N ARG A 59 3.71 7.33 -4.86
CA ARG A 59 5.11 6.89 -4.75
C ARG A 59 5.47 5.84 -5.80
N ARG A 60 4.60 4.86 -6.04
CA ARG A 60 4.82 3.82 -7.07
C ARG A 60 4.79 4.40 -8.48
N LEU A 61 3.87 5.31 -8.76
CA LEU A 61 3.79 6.02 -10.04
C LEU A 61 5.04 6.87 -10.27
N ASP A 62 5.45 7.66 -9.29
CA ASP A 62 6.67 8.49 -9.37
C ASP A 62 7.92 7.64 -9.63
N GLN A 63 8.00 6.44 -9.06
CA GLN A 63 9.10 5.51 -9.31
C GLN A 63 9.06 4.88 -10.70
N THR A 64 7.87 4.59 -11.22
CA THR A 64 7.70 3.85 -12.48
C THR A 64 7.77 4.77 -13.69
N LEU A 65 7.09 5.90 -13.61
CA LEU A 65 6.94 6.87 -14.71
C LEU A 65 7.94 8.02 -14.58
N GLY A 66 8.37 8.36 -13.36
CA GLY A 66 9.08 9.59 -13.07
C GLY A 66 8.11 10.70 -12.64
N LYS A 67 8.59 11.68 -11.87
CA LYS A 67 7.75 12.81 -11.44
C LYS A 67 7.39 13.69 -12.64
N PRO A 68 6.13 14.17 -12.77
CA PRO A 68 5.66 15.00 -13.90
C PRO A 68 6.31 16.40 -14.04
N GLY A 69 7.40 16.67 -13.32
CA GLY A 69 8.25 17.87 -13.49
C GLY A 69 9.76 17.57 -13.53
N ILE A 70 10.19 16.31 -13.32
CA ILE A 70 11.60 15.87 -13.41
C ILE A 70 11.88 15.19 -14.76
N MET A 71 11.04 15.45 -15.76
CA MET A 71 11.38 15.12 -17.14
C MET A 71 12.54 16.01 -17.67
N VAL A 72 12.94 17.04 -16.91
CA VAL A 72 13.93 18.05 -17.30
C VAL A 72 15.22 18.02 -16.46
N ALA A 73 15.25 17.40 -15.27
CA ALA A 73 16.43 17.43 -14.41
C ALA A 73 17.25 16.15 -14.54
N GLU A 74 18.48 16.29 -15.05
CA GLU A 74 19.50 15.27 -15.32
C GLU A 74 19.96 14.47 -14.08
N GLU A 75 19.06 13.76 -13.38
CA GLU A 75 19.48 12.68 -12.49
C GLU A 75 19.77 11.42 -13.32
N LYS A 76 20.95 11.42 -13.93
CA LYS A 76 21.47 10.47 -14.91
C LYS A 76 21.34 8.98 -14.54
N ASP A 77 21.19 8.66 -13.25
CA ASP A 77 21.09 7.27 -12.77
C ASP A 77 19.66 6.83 -12.40
N ARG A 78 18.78 7.72 -11.94
CA ARG A 78 17.36 7.38 -11.69
C ARG A 78 16.52 7.41 -12.95
N GLN A 79 16.84 8.30 -13.88
CA GLN A 79 16.18 8.35 -15.18
C GLN A 79 16.39 7.07 -15.98
N LYS A 80 17.45 6.28 -15.76
CA LYS A 80 17.65 5.01 -16.48
C LYS A 80 16.60 3.93 -16.16
N LEU A 81 15.90 4.04 -15.03
CA LEU A 81 14.99 3.00 -14.53
C LEU A 81 13.51 3.25 -14.85
N THR A 82 13.11 4.48 -15.16
CA THR A 82 11.70 4.81 -15.44
C THR A 82 11.31 4.33 -16.84
N ILE A 83 10.05 3.91 -16.99
CA ILE A 83 9.51 3.42 -18.27
C ILE A 83 9.61 4.51 -19.34
N ILE A 84 9.35 5.78 -18.99
CA ILE A 84 9.36 6.90 -19.92
C ILE A 84 10.74 7.11 -20.54
N ALA A 85 11.80 7.10 -19.72
CA ALA A 85 13.16 7.30 -20.22
C ALA A 85 13.66 6.12 -21.06
N ARG A 86 13.21 4.90 -20.74
CA ARG A 86 13.48 3.72 -21.57
C ARG A 86 12.77 3.81 -22.92
N LEU A 87 11.51 4.25 -22.93
CA LEU A 87 10.73 4.44 -24.15
C LEU A 87 11.35 5.49 -25.07
N SER A 88 11.73 6.65 -24.54
CA SER A 88 12.38 7.72 -25.31
C SER A 88 13.69 7.25 -25.98
N ARG A 89 14.46 6.37 -25.33
CA ARG A 89 15.65 5.77 -25.95
C ARG A 89 15.29 4.85 -27.13
N VAL A 90 14.24 4.04 -26.97
CA VAL A 90 13.76 3.15 -28.03
C VAL A 90 13.26 3.98 -29.22
N GLU A 91 12.49 5.04 -28.98
CA GLU A 91 12.01 5.96 -30.03
C GLU A 91 13.18 6.57 -30.82
N ASN A 92 14.21 7.07 -30.13
CA ASN A 92 15.40 7.61 -30.78
C ASN A 92 16.17 6.56 -31.59
N GLN A 93 16.31 5.34 -31.09
CA GLN A 93 16.95 4.24 -31.82
C GLN A 93 16.16 3.85 -33.07
N VAL A 94 14.84 3.74 -32.96
CA VAL A 94 13.95 3.44 -34.10
C VAL A 94 14.04 4.55 -35.15
N SER A 95 14.01 5.81 -34.74
CA SER A 95 14.18 6.96 -35.63
C SER A 95 15.51 6.91 -36.39
N PHE A 96 16.60 6.59 -35.69
CA PHE A 96 17.92 6.42 -36.31
C PHE A 96 17.96 5.26 -37.31
N ILE A 97 17.35 4.13 -36.98
CA ILE A 97 17.26 2.97 -37.89
C ILE A 97 16.45 3.34 -39.15
N ILE A 98 15.30 4.01 -38.98
CA ILE A 98 14.48 4.47 -40.09
C ILE A 98 15.29 5.42 -40.99
N ALA A 99 16.02 6.38 -40.41
CA ALA A 99 16.86 7.31 -41.16
C ALA A 99 17.98 6.61 -41.96
N ARG A 100 18.51 5.48 -41.45
CA ARG A 100 19.52 4.66 -42.14
C ARG A 100 18.98 3.71 -43.20
N ILE A 101 17.67 3.42 -43.19
CA ILE A 101 17.02 2.57 -44.19
C ILE A 101 16.46 3.44 -45.34
N CYS A 102 16.02 4.66 -45.05
CA CYS A 102 15.50 5.60 -46.05
C CYS A 102 16.59 6.33 -46.86
N PHE A 103 17.87 6.08 -46.60
CA PHE A 103 19.04 6.52 -47.37
C PHE A 103 19.92 5.31 -47.69
#